data_AF-A0A8J8A4M3-F1
#
_entry.id   AF-A0A8J8A4M3-F1
#
_cell.length_a   1.000
_cell.length_b   1.000
_cell.length_c   1.000
_cell.angle_alpha   90.00
_cell.angle_beta   90.00
_cell.angle_gamma   90.00
#
_symmetry.space_group_name_H-M   'P 1'
#
loop_
_entity.id
_entity.type
_entity.pdbx_description
1 polymer ?
#
loop_
_entity_poly.entity_id
_entity_poly.type
_entity_poly.pdbx_seq_one_letter_code
_entity_poly.pdbx_strand_id
1 'polypeptide(L)'
;MAIDIPEVTEVRNLLEELGEGALIARLDSFVTLNEGLESKKGEDFIKVSILGFLEGITTTLMMKYPENERVAGLHERIRARRAELDELFRKPAMQNLR
;
A
#
# COMPACT_ATOMS: atom_id res chain seq x y z
N MET A 1 -10.43 -8.61 -11.63
CA MET A 1 -11.15 -8.07 -10.46
C MET A 1 -10.32 -6.91 -9.95
N ALA A 2 -10.91 -5.87 -9.38
CA ALA A 2 -10.12 -4.88 -8.65
C ALA A 2 -9.65 -5.54 -7.35
N ILE A 3 -8.37 -5.39 -7.00
CA ILE A 3 -7.83 -5.98 -5.78
C ILE A 3 -8.27 -5.10 -4.61
N ASP A 4 -8.90 -5.70 -3.61
CA ASP A 4 -9.40 -4.97 -2.45
C ASP A 4 -8.24 -4.60 -1.50
N ILE A 5 -7.89 -3.31 -1.50
CA ILE A 5 -6.85 -2.70 -0.66
C ILE A 5 -7.42 -1.37 -0.13
N PRO A 6 -8.15 -1.38 0.99
CA PRO A 6 -8.84 -0.19 1.51
C PRO A 6 -7.87 0.97 1.79
N GLU A 7 -6.61 0.67 2.11
CA GLU A 7 -5.57 1.67 2.34
C GLU A 7 -5.30 2.53 1.10
N VAL A 8 -5.55 2.03 -0.12
CA VAL A 8 -5.43 2.83 -1.35
C VAL A 8 -6.42 3.99 -1.32
N THR A 9 -7.68 3.73 -0.96
CA THR A 9 -8.70 4.77 -0.84
C THR A 9 -8.39 5.75 0.29
N GLU A 10 -7.93 5.25 1.45
CA GLU A 10 -7.54 6.10 2.57
C GLU A 10 -6.39 7.05 2.21
N VAL A 11 -5.34 6.54 1.57
CA VAL A 11 -4.20 7.35 1.12
C VAL A 11 -4.64 8.33 0.04
N ARG A 12 -5.45 7.90 -0.93
CA ARG A 12 -5.95 8.76 -2.00
C ARG A 12 -6.72 9.95 -1.44
N ASN A 13 -7.64 9.72 -0.51
CA ASN A 13 -8.43 10.78 0.13
C ASN A 13 -7.53 11.74 0.92
N LEU A 14 -6.54 11.22 1.66
CA LEU A 14 -5.58 12.07 2.38
C LEU A 14 -4.77 12.94 1.42
N LEU A 15 -4.33 12.38 0.28
CA LEU A 15 -3.61 13.14 -0.75
C LEU A 15 -4.49 14.24 -1.38
N GLU A 16 -5.78 13.98 -1.59
CA GLU A 16 -6.74 14.99 -2.07
C GLU A 16 -6.86 16.15 -1.09
N GLU A 17 -7.04 15.85 0.19
CA GLU A 17 -7.16 16.86 1.26
C GLU A 17 -5.87 17.67 1.44
N LEU A 18 -4.70 17.07 1.20
CA LEU A 18 -3.39 17.74 1.28
C LEU A 18 -3.00 18.48 -0.02
N GLY A 19 -3.80 18.37 -1.09
CA GLY A 19 -3.53 19.00 -2.38
C GLY A 19 -2.40 18.33 -3.18
N GLU A 20 -2.10 17.06 -2.90
CA GLU A 20 -0.98 16.31 -3.49
C GLU A 20 -1.35 15.66 -4.84
N GLY A 21 -1.90 16.44 -5.77
CA GLY A 21 -2.44 15.93 -7.05
C GLY A 21 -1.44 15.11 -7.88
N ALA A 22 -0.16 15.46 -7.85
CA ALA A 22 0.88 14.70 -8.54
C ALA A 22 1.18 13.34 -7.89
N LEU A 23 0.95 13.18 -6.59
CA LEU A 23 1.06 11.88 -5.92
C LEU A 23 -0.17 11.02 -6.19
N ILE A 24 -1.37 11.61 -6.29
CA ILE A 24 -2.59 10.88 -6.67
C ILE A 24 -2.42 10.22 -8.04
N ALA A 25 -1.95 10.98 -9.05
CA ALA A 25 -1.73 10.43 -10.39
C ALA A 25 -0.71 9.26 -10.41
N ARG A 26 0.31 9.33 -9.54
CA ARG A 26 1.29 8.25 -9.38
C ARG A 26 0.69 7.03 -8.68
N LEU A 27 -0.13 7.23 -7.65
CA LEU A 27 -0.87 6.18 -6.97
C LEU A 27 -1.78 5.43 -7.93
N ASP A 28 -2.63 6.15 -8.66
CA ASP A 28 -3.57 5.56 -9.61
C ASP A 28 -2.83 4.75 -10.69
N SER A 29 -1.72 5.28 -11.21
CA SER A 29 -0.88 4.58 -12.19
C SER A 29 -0.24 3.31 -11.61
N PHE A 30 0.28 3.37 -10.39
CA PHE A 30 0.92 2.23 -9.74
C PHE A 30 -0.07 1.10 -9.46
N VAL A 31 -1.27 1.42 -8.97
CA VAL A 31 -2.34 0.45 -8.72
C VAL A 31 -2.75 -0.21 -10.04
N THR A 32 -3.05 0.58 -11.08
CA THR A 32 -3.44 0.07 -12.41
C THR A 32 -2.39 -0.89 -12.98
N LEU A 33 -1.10 -0.55 -12.86
CA LEU A 33 -0.01 -1.41 -13.33
C LEU A 33 0.06 -2.74 -12.57
N ASN A 34 -0.16 -2.71 -11.25
CA ASN A 34 -0.10 -3.91 -10.42
C ASN A 34 -1.32 -4.81 -10.62
N GLU A 35 -2.52 -4.27 -10.82
CA GLU A 35 -3.71 -5.04 -11.20
C GLU A 35 -3.47 -5.82 -12.51
N GLY A 36 -2.79 -5.20 -13.49
CA GLY A 36 -2.39 -5.88 -14.73
C GLY A 36 -1.40 -7.03 -14.55
N LEU A 37 -0.75 -7.15 -13.39
CA LEU A 37 0.22 -8.20 -13.06
C LEU A 37 -0.34 -9.30 -12.15
N GLU A 38 -1.55 -9.13 -11.61
CA GLU A 38 -2.20 -10.05 -10.67
C GLU A 38 -2.18 -11.50 -11.16
N SER A 39 -2.68 -11.75 -12.38
CA SER A 39 -2.73 -13.08 -12.99
C SER A 39 -1.37 -13.78 -13.13
N LYS A 40 -0.27 -13.02 -13.11
CA LYS A 40 1.10 -13.52 -13.29
C LYS A 40 1.86 -13.65 -11.97
N LYS A 41 1.48 -12.88 -10.95
CA LYS A 41 2.25 -12.72 -9.70
C LYS A 41 1.49 -13.17 -8.45
N GLY A 42 0.17 -13.33 -8.54
CA GLY A 42 -0.70 -13.63 -7.42
C GLY A 42 -1.18 -12.37 -6.70
N GLU A 43 -2.43 -12.39 -6.25
CA GLU A 43 -3.11 -11.30 -5.54
C GLU A 43 -2.30 -10.81 -4.32
N ASP A 44 -1.82 -11.76 -3.55
CA ASP A 44 -1.02 -11.57 -2.34
C ASP A 44 0.27 -10.78 -2.56
N PHE A 45 1.00 -11.11 -3.63
CA PHE A 45 2.19 -10.37 -4.04
C PHE A 45 1.84 -8.93 -4.41
N ILE A 46 0.73 -8.74 -5.12
CA ILE A 46 0.26 -7.40 -5.50
C ILE A 46 -0.12 -6.57 -4.27
N LYS A 47 -0.81 -7.16 -3.28
CA LYS A 47 -1.16 -6.48 -2.04
C LYS A 47 0.08 -5.98 -1.29
N VAL A 48 1.10 -6.82 -1.14
CA VAL A 48 2.37 -6.41 -0.50
C VAL A 48 3.07 -5.30 -1.29
N SER A 49 3.12 -5.43 -2.62
CA SER A 49 3.70 -4.41 -3.52
C SER A 49 3.02 -3.05 -3.36
N ILE A 50 1.69 -3.02 -3.37
CA ILE A 50 0.90 -1.80 -3.20
C ILE A 50 1.10 -1.22 -1.79
N LEU A 51 0.99 -2.03 -0.73
CA LEU A 51 1.20 -1.54 0.63
C LEU A 51 2.62 -1.00 0.86
N GLY A 52 3.65 -1.61 0.26
CA GLY A 52 5.01 -1.07 0.29
C GLY A 52 5.14 0.29 -0.40
N PHE A 53 4.45 0.46 -1.52
CA PHE A 53 4.38 1.76 -2.20
C PHE A 53 3.65 2.82 -1.36
N LEU A 54 2.52 2.46 -0.73
CA LEU A 54 1.77 3.34 0.18
C LEU A 54 2.60 3.72 1.42
N GLU A 55 3.39 2.81 1.98
CA GLU A 55 4.31 3.10 3.08
C GLU A 55 5.37 4.12 2.65
N GLY A 56 5.90 4.01 1.42
CA GLY A 56 6.83 5.01 0.87
C GLY A 56 6.21 6.40 0.69
N ILE A 57 4.98 6.47 0.20
CA ILE A 57 4.22 7.72 0.11
C ILE A 57 4.06 8.33 1.51
N THR A 58 3.51 7.56 2.45
CA THR A 58 3.21 8.07 3.80
C THR A 58 4.46 8.42 4.60
N THR A 59 5.59 7.72 4.38
CA THR A 59 6.90 8.13 4.92
C THR A 59 7.29 9.52 4.45
N THR A 60 7.15 9.80 3.15
CA THR A 60 7.45 11.12 2.59
C THR A 60 6.49 12.19 3.10
N LEU A 61 5.21 11.85 3.25
CA LEU A 61 4.21 12.75 3.83
C LEU A 61 4.53 13.08 5.30
N MET A 62 5.00 12.13 6.11
CA MET A 62 5.41 12.41 7.49
C MET A 62 6.56 13.43 7.55
N MET A 63 7.49 13.39 6.58
CA MET A 63 8.56 14.38 6.49
C MET A 63 8.02 15.77 6.10
N LYS A 64 7.02 15.83 5.21
CA LYS A 64 6.45 17.09 4.72
C LYS A 64 5.44 17.72 5.70
N TYR A 65 4.73 16.88 6.46
CA TYR A 65 3.67 17.26 7.40
C TYR A 65 3.90 16.63 8.78
N PRO A 66 5.00 16.98 9.48
CA PRO A 66 5.44 16.28 10.69
C PRO A 66 4.47 16.39 11.88
N GLU A 67 3.65 17.44 11.93
CA GLU A 67 2.65 17.65 13.00
C GLU A 67 1.27 17.08 12.64
N ASN A 68 1.10 16.49 11.44
CA ASN A 68 -0.18 15.95 11.03
C ASN A 68 -0.35 14.51 11.53
N GLU A 69 -0.99 14.35 12.67
CA GLU A 69 -1.26 13.06 13.31
C GLU A 69 -2.03 12.08 12.39
N ARG A 70 -2.82 12.59 11.43
CA ARG A 70 -3.55 11.72 10.48
C ARG A 70 -2.59 11.02 9.52
N VAL A 71 -1.53 11.71 9.10
CA VAL A 71 -0.47 11.14 8.26
C VAL A 71 0.28 10.06 9.03
N ALA A 72 0.70 10.37 10.27
CA ALA A 72 1.40 9.42 11.13
C ALA A 72 0.54 8.18 11.45
N GLY A 73 -0.73 8.39 11.80
CA GLY A 73 -1.66 7.30 12.09
C GLY A 73 -1.95 6.41 10.88
N LEU A 74 -2.05 6.99 9.68
CA LEU A 74 -2.21 6.22 8.44
C LEU A 74 -0.93 5.43 8.10
N HIS A 75 0.24 6.05 8.26
CA HIS A 75 1.53 5.39 8.04
C HIS A 75 1.68 4.13 8.90
N GLU A 76 1.42 4.25 10.21
CA GLU A 76 1.54 3.12 11.13
C GLU A 76 0.55 1.99 10.82
N ARG A 77 -0.69 2.30 10.41
CA ARG A 77 -1.65 1.27 9.96
C ARG A 77 -1.15 0.52 8.73
N ILE A 78 -0.67 1.24 7.71
CA ILE A 78 -0.15 0.64 6.48
C ILE A 78 1.08 -0.23 6.77
N ARG A 79 2.00 0.27 7.59
CA ARG A 79 3.19 -0.44 8.02
C ARG A 79 2.85 -1.73 8.77
N ALA A 80 1.91 -1.67 9.72
CA ALA A 80 1.43 -2.84 10.44
C ALA A 80 0.80 -3.86 9.49
N ARG A 81 -0.08 -3.41 8.59
CA ARG A 81 -0.73 -4.28 7.62
C ARG A 81 0.24 -4.97 6.67
N ARG A 82 1.24 -4.24 6.18
CA ARG A 82 2.30 -4.83 5.35
C ARG A 82 3.10 -5.87 6.14
N ALA A 83 3.46 -5.57 7.39
CA ALA A 83 4.19 -6.50 8.24
C ALA A 83 3.40 -7.79 8.51
N GLU A 84 2.08 -7.70 8.73
CA GLU A 84 1.21 -8.87 8.86
C GLU A 84 1.24 -9.75 7.61
N LEU A 85 1.11 -9.14 6.42
CA LEU A 85 1.16 -9.86 5.15
C LEU A 85 2.55 -10.46 4.92
N ASP A 86 3.63 -9.70 5.12
CA ASP A 86 5.01 -10.19 5.01
C ASP A 86 5.25 -11.40 5.93
N GLU A 87 4.70 -11.38 7.15
CA GLU A 87 4.82 -12.48 8.11
C GLU A 87 4.04 -13.73 7.67
N LEU A 88 2.86 -13.55 7.07
CA LEU A 88 2.11 -14.65 6.45
C LEU A 88 2.89 -15.31 5.31
N PHE A 89 3.71 -14.56 4.56
CA PHE A 89 4.59 -15.11 3.52
C PHE A 89 5.92 -15.67 4.06
N ARG A 90 6.45 -15.12 5.17
CA ARG A 90 7.67 -15.66 5.81
C ARG A 90 7.42 -16.95 6.57
N LYS A 91 6.25 -17.13 7.16
CA LYS A 91 5.86 -18.42 7.76
C LYS A 91 5.56 -19.38 6.62
N PRO A 92 6.33 -20.46 6.45
CA PRO A 92 6.11 -21.42 5.38
C PRO A 92 4.88 -22.28 5.69
N ALA A 93 3.67 -21.71 5.60
CA ALA A 93 2.43 -22.48 5.62
C ALA A 93 2.17 -23.17 4.26
N MET A 94 3.09 -23.07 3.30
CA MET A 94 3.11 -23.85 2.06
C MET A 94 4.47 -24.50 1.80
N GLN A 95 5.01 -25.19 2.80
CA GLN A 95 5.99 -26.26 2.54
C GLN A 95 5.27 -27.59 2.28
N ASN A 96 4.29 -27.59 1.36
CA ASN A 96 3.66 -28.82 0.85
C ASN A 96 3.42 -28.67 -0.67
N LEU A 97 4.45 -28.27 -1.41
CA LEU A 97 4.62 -28.75 -2.77
C LEU A 97 5.36 -30.09 -2.64
N ARG A 98 4.59 -31.17 -2.54
CA ARG A 98 5.05 -32.51 -2.88
C ARG A 98 4.95 -32.71 -4.38
#